data_AF-A0A945E815-F1
#
_entry.id   AF-A0A945E815-F1
#
_cell.length_a   1.000
_cell.length_b   1.000
_cell.length_c   1.000
_cell.angle_alpha   90.00
_cell.angle_beta   90.00
_cell.angle_gamma   90.00
#
_symmetry.space_group_name_H-M   'P 1'
#
loop_
_entity.id
_entity.type
_entity.pdbx_description
1 polymer ?
#
loop_
_entity_poly.entity_id
_entity_poly.type
_entity_poly.pdbx_seq_one_letter_code
_entity_poly.pdbx_strand_id
1 'polypeptide(L)'
;IASVGLTEEKAIEKGYDIKVGKFPFSASGKAQASGKSEGFVKVIFDSKYGEWLGCHMIGEGVTDMIAEVVLGRKLETTGHEVLKAIHPHPTMSEAVMEAVADAYGEVIHL
;
A
#
# COMPACT_ATOMS: atom_id res chain seq x y z
N ILE A 1 -7.40 11.92 1.47
CA ILE A 1 -6.91 11.28 0.21
C ILE A 1 -5.44 11.63 0.08
N ALA A 2 -4.59 10.66 -0.27
CA ALA A 2 -3.19 10.88 -0.57
C ALA A 2 -2.75 9.93 -1.70
N SER A 3 -1.81 10.35 -2.54
CA SER A 3 -1.31 9.52 -3.63
C SER A 3 0.11 9.91 -4.02
N VAL A 4 0.90 8.94 -4.47
CA VAL A 4 2.23 9.17 -5.03
C VAL A 4 2.50 8.15 -6.15
N GLY A 5 3.25 8.55 -7.18
CA GLY A 5 3.65 7.67 -8.27
C GLY A 5 2.60 7.52 -9.37
N LEU A 6 2.58 6.36 -10.01
CA LEU A 6 1.73 6.08 -11.17
C LEU A 6 0.34 5.60 -10.74
N THR A 7 -0.67 5.90 -11.55
CA THR A 7 -1.94 5.14 -11.57
C THR A 7 -1.74 3.83 -12.32
N GLU A 8 -2.67 2.87 -12.17
CA GLU A 8 -2.63 1.61 -12.92
C GLU A 8 -2.61 1.87 -14.44
N GLU A 9 -3.52 2.72 -14.92
CA GLU A 9 -3.60 3.16 -16.31
C GLU A 9 -2.25 3.70 -16.82
N LYS A 10 -1.64 4.64 -16.09
CA LYS A 10 -0.34 5.23 -16.47
C LYS A 10 0.81 4.24 -16.38
N ALA A 11 0.74 3.23 -15.51
CA ALA A 11 1.75 2.18 -15.44
C ALA A 11 1.65 1.26 -16.67
N ILE A 12 0.43 0.85 -17.03
CA ILE A 12 0.16 0.03 -18.22
C ILE A 12 0.54 0.80 -19.50
N GLU A 13 0.17 2.08 -19.63
CA GLU A 13 0.53 2.94 -20.77
C GLU A 13 2.04 3.08 -20.95
N LYS A 14 2.80 3.04 -19.84
CA LYS A 14 4.27 3.06 -19.86
C LYS A 14 4.91 1.70 -20.14
N GLY A 15 4.10 0.65 -20.31
CA GLY A 15 4.56 -0.70 -20.64
C GLY A 15 5.00 -1.54 -19.45
N TYR A 16 4.62 -1.18 -18.23
CA TYR A 16 4.83 -2.05 -17.07
C TYR A 16 3.80 -3.20 -17.07
N ASP A 17 4.26 -4.39 -16.74
CA ASP A 17 3.40 -5.43 -16.20
C ASP A 17 3.26 -5.18 -14.69
N ILE A 18 2.04 -5.19 -14.15
CA ILE A 18 1.79 -4.68 -12.79
C ILE A 18 1.18 -5.71 -11.85
N LYS A 19 1.60 -5.64 -10.59
CA LYS A 19 0.89 -6.22 -9.45
C LYS A 19 0.17 -5.11 -8.70
N VAL A 20 -1.10 -5.34 -8.39
CA VAL A 20 -1.92 -4.40 -7.64
C VAL A 20 -2.40 -5.09 -6.38
N GLY A 21 -2.29 -4.40 -5.25
CA GLY A 21 -2.84 -4.87 -3.99
C GLY A 21 -3.65 -3.79 -3.31
N LYS A 22 -4.70 -4.17 -2.61
CA LYS A 22 -5.65 -3.25 -1.98
C LYS A 22 -6.14 -3.79 -0.64
N PHE A 23 -5.89 -3.02 0.42
CA PHE A 23 -6.39 -3.33 1.75
C PHE A 23 -7.44 -2.29 2.21
N PRO A 24 -8.68 -2.70 2.53
CA PRO A 24 -9.70 -1.81 3.03
C PRO A 24 -9.51 -1.53 4.53
N PHE A 25 -9.73 -0.28 4.96
CA PHE A 25 -9.66 0.05 6.38
C PHE A 25 -10.76 -0.65 7.21
N SER A 26 -11.80 -1.19 6.58
CA SER A 26 -12.78 -2.05 7.25
C SER A 26 -12.17 -3.33 7.82
N ALA A 27 -11.05 -3.80 7.29
CA ALA A 27 -10.32 -4.95 7.80
C ALA A 27 -9.22 -4.58 8.82
N SER A 28 -8.94 -3.28 9.02
CA SER A 28 -7.93 -2.83 9.99
C SER A 28 -8.49 -2.79 11.41
N GLY A 29 -7.92 -3.57 12.32
CA GLY A 29 -8.26 -3.53 13.74
C GLY A 29 -8.10 -2.14 14.37
N LYS A 30 -7.06 -1.39 13.97
CA LYS A 30 -6.86 0.00 14.44
C LYS A 30 -7.96 0.94 13.94
N ALA A 31 -8.33 0.83 12.66
CA ALA A 31 -9.36 1.68 12.06
C ALA A 31 -10.75 1.39 12.65
N GLN A 32 -11.04 0.11 12.93
CA GLN A 32 -12.24 -0.30 13.67
C GLN A 32 -12.26 0.31 15.08
N ALA A 33 -11.15 0.18 15.83
CA ALA A 33 -11.04 0.71 17.18
C ALA A 33 -11.16 2.24 17.26
N SER A 34 -10.80 2.97 16.20
CA SER A 34 -10.94 4.43 16.13
C SER A 34 -12.28 4.90 15.55
N GLY A 35 -13.13 4.00 15.07
CA GLY A 35 -14.37 4.35 14.37
C GLY A 35 -14.14 5.03 13.01
N LYS A 36 -12.98 4.80 12.38
CA LYS A 36 -12.54 5.41 11.11
C LYS A 36 -12.23 4.33 10.05
N SER A 37 -13.15 3.39 9.88
CA SER A 37 -12.99 2.21 9.01
C SER A 37 -13.28 2.46 7.53
N GLU A 38 -13.62 3.68 7.13
CA GLU A 38 -13.90 3.99 5.73
C GLU A 38 -12.61 4.25 4.94
N GLY A 39 -12.53 3.64 3.75
CA GLY A 39 -11.45 3.85 2.80
C GLY A 39 -10.52 2.65 2.64
N PHE A 40 -9.36 2.87 2.03
CA PHE A 40 -8.40 1.82 1.69
C PHE A 40 -7.01 2.38 1.37
N VAL A 41 -6.03 1.47 1.37
CA VAL A 41 -4.71 1.63 0.75
C VAL A 41 -4.64 0.77 -0.50
N LYS A 42 -4.20 1.34 -1.62
CA LYS A 42 -3.91 0.62 -2.87
C LYS A 42 -2.46 0.83 -3.27
N VAL A 43 -1.75 -0.22 -3.59
CA VAL A 43 -0.34 -0.20 -4.03
C VAL A 43 -0.21 -0.82 -5.41
N ILE A 44 0.78 -0.36 -6.17
CA ILE A 44 1.06 -0.79 -7.54
C ILE A 44 2.55 -1.05 -7.64
N PHE A 45 2.93 -2.26 -8.05
CA PHE A 45 4.31 -2.69 -8.25
C PHE A 45 4.53 -3.14 -9.69
N ASP A 46 5.76 -3.03 -10.19
CA ASP A 46 6.20 -3.73 -11.39
C ASP A 46 6.32 -5.23 -11.09
N SER A 47 5.69 -6.06 -11.93
CA SER A 47 5.73 -7.53 -11.82
C SER A 47 7.13 -8.10 -12.03
N LYS A 48 7.98 -7.42 -12.81
CA LYS A 48 9.28 -7.96 -13.24
C LYS A 48 10.37 -7.81 -12.17
N TYR A 49 10.52 -6.60 -11.62
CA TYR A 49 11.58 -6.29 -10.65
C TYR A 49 11.07 -5.99 -9.25
N GLY A 50 9.74 -5.88 -9.06
CA GLY A 50 9.14 -5.55 -7.78
C GLY A 50 9.28 -4.08 -7.40
N GLU A 51 9.60 -3.19 -8.35
CA GLU A 51 9.69 -1.75 -8.12
C GLU A 51 8.33 -1.20 -7.67
N TRP A 52 8.32 -0.37 -6.64
CA TRP A 52 7.11 0.30 -6.17
C TRP A 52 6.73 1.48 -7.08
N LEU A 53 5.79 1.25 -7.99
CA LEU A 53 5.37 2.22 -9.02
C LEU A 53 4.42 3.30 -8.49
N GLY A 54 3.52 2.95 -7.57
CA GLY A 54 2.56 3.92 -7.04
C GLY A 54 1.78 3.45 -5.81
N CYS A 55 1.16 4.42 -5.13
CA CYS A 55 0.23 4.18 -4.04
C CYS A 55 -0.87 5.24 -4.01
N HIS A 56 -2.09 4.81 -3.71
CA HIS A 56 -3.29 5.63 -3.67
C HIS A 56 -4.09 5.27 -2.43
N MET A 57 -4.38 6.27 -1.59
CA MET A 57 -4.99 6.07 -0.28
C MET A 57 -6.18 7.01 -0.08
N ILE A 58 -7.22 6.49 0.55
CA ILE A 58 -8.38 7.26 1.03
C ILE A 58 -8.72 6.78 2.43
N GLY A 59 -8.92 7.71 3.37
CA GLY A 59 -9.20 7.40 4.77
C GLY A 59 -8.61 8.46 5.72
N GLU A 60 -8.80 8.25 7.02
CA GLU A 60 -8.24 9.10 8.09
C GLU A 60 -6.72 8.97 8.16
N GLY A 61 -5.98 10.08 8.30
CA GLY A 61 -4.52 10.07 8.51
C GLY A 61 -3.67 9.64 7.31
N VAL A 62 -4.27 9.38 6.14
CA VAL A 62 -3.52 8.88 4.97
C VAL A 62 -2.47 9.85 4.42
N THR A 63 -2.61 11.15 4.70
CA THR A 63 -1.62 12.17 4.32
C THR A 63 -0.33 12.07 5.12
N ASP A 64 -0.39 11.53 6.34
CA ASP A 64 0.80 11.25 7.14
C ASP A 64 1.40 9.89 6.74
N MET A 65 0.55 8.89 6.50
CA MET A 65 0.96 7.55 6.08
C MET A 65 1.70 7.53 4.74
N ILE A 66 1.31 8.37 3.77
CA ILE A 66 1.94 8.39 2.44
C ILE A 66 3.43 8.73 2.50
N ALA A 67 3.92 9.34 3.59
CA ALA A 67 5.33 9.65 3.79
C ALA A 67 6.23 8.40 3.74
N GLU A 68 5.75 7.28 4.29
CA GLU A 68 6.44 5.98 4.22
C GLU A 68 6.63 5.54 2.76
N VAL A 69 5.57 5.63 1.96
CA VAL A 69 5.62 5.27 0.54
C VAL A 69 6.51 6.22 -0.26
N VAL A 70 6.46 7.52 0.03
CA VAL A 70 7.33 8.51 -0.62
C VAL A 70 8.80 8.15 -0.39
N LEU A 71 9.16 7.82 0.84
CA LEU A 71 10.52 7.41 1.19
C LEU A 71 10.88 6.07 0.52
N GLY A 72 10.04 5.04 0.66
CA GLY A 72 10.27 3.71 0.11
C GLY A 72 10.45 3.74 -1.41
N ARG A 73 9.59 4.45 -2.13
CA ARG A 73 9.74 4.65 -3.59
C ARG A 73 11.01 5.38 -3.96
N LYS A 74 11.40 6.40 -3.17
CA LYS A 74 12.64 7.16 -3.43
C LYS A 74 13.90 6.30 -3.24
N LEU A 75 13.82 5.30 -2.36
CA LEU A 75 14.88 4.33 -2.08
C LEU A 75 14.77 3.06 -2.94
N GLU A 76 13.84 3.02 -3.90
CA GLU A 76 13.61 1.86 -4.78
C GLU A 76 13.28 0.57 -4.00
N THR A 77 12.65 0.72 -2.83
CA THR A 77 12.20 -0.40 -2.00
C THR A 77 11.22 -1.29 -2.76
N THR A 78 11.42 -2.61 -2.63
CA THR A 78 10.58 -3.64 -3.22
C THR A 78 9.45 -4.07 -2.30
N GLY A 79 8.38 -4.66 -2.84
CA GLY A 79 7.29 -5.19 -2.02
C GLY A 79 7.75 -6.24 -0.99
N HIS A 80 8.76 -7.04 -1.34
CA HIS A 80 9.34 -8.03 -0.41
C HIS A 80 10.04 -7.40 0.81
N GLU A 81 10.65 -6.22 0.65
CA GLU A 81 11.26 -5.51 1.78
C GLU A 81 10.19 -4.91 2.70
N VAL A 82 9.10 -4.39 2.13
CA VAL A 82 7.95 -3.90 2.92
C VAL A 82 7.29 -5.04 3.70
N LEU A 83 7.11 -6.21 3.09
CA LEU A 83 6.55 -7.40 3.75
C LEU A 83 7.39 -7.89 4.92
N LYS A 84 8.71 -7.74 4.85
CA LYS A 84 9.64 -8.14 5.92
C LYS A 84 9.83 -7.05 6.99
N ALA A 85 9.37 -5.82 6.73
CA ALA A 85 9.43 -4.75 7.70
C ALA A 85 8.35 -4.93 8.77
N ILE A 86 8.77 -4.87 10.04
CA ILE A 86 7.85 -5.01 11.17
C ILE A 86 7.06 -3.70 11.31
N HIS A 87 5.79 -3.75 10.90
CA HIS A 87 4.84 -2.68 11.14
C HIS A 87 4.33 -2.77 12.58
N PRO A 88 4.23 -1.64 13.33
CA PRO A 88 3.72 -1.68 14.69
C PRO A 88 2.24 -2.09 14.73
N HIS A 89 1.87 -2.89 15.73
CA HIS A 89 0.49 -3.35 15.93
C HIS A 89 -0.10 -2.83 17.25
N PRO A 90 -1.36 -2.33 17.30
CA PRO A 90 -2.23 -2.02 16.17
C PRO A 90 -1.99 -0.59 15.64
N THR A 91 -1.81 -0.43 14.33
CA THR A 91 -1.67 0.89 13.68
C THR A 91 -2.38 0.96 12.32
N MET A 92 -2.55 2.20 11.82
CA MET A 92 -3.08 2.40 10.46
C MET A 92 -2.06 2.01 9.39
N SER A 93 -0.75 2.08 9.67
CA SER A 93 0.31 1.74 8.70
C SER A 93 0.36 0.25 8.37
N GLU A 94 -0.19 -0.63 9.22
CA GLU A 94 -0.39 -2.05 8.87
C GLU A 94 -1.18 -2.23 7.56
N ALA A 95 -2.07 -1.29 7.21
CA ALA A 95 -2.80 -1.33 5.94
C ALA A 95 -1.88 -1.18 4.71
N VAL A 96 -0.71 -0.55 4.85
CA VAL A 96 0.30 -0.50 3.77
C VAL A 96 0.89 -1.90 3.59
N MET A 97 1.36 -2.52 4.68
CA MET A 97 1.89 -3.89 4.68
C MET A 97 0.89 -4.88 4.10
N GLU A 98 -0.36 -4.87 4.54
CA GLU A 98 -1.40 -5.78 4.06
C GLU A 98 -1.76 -5.52 2.59
N ALA A 99 -1.77 -4.26 2.13
CA ALA A 99 -1.97 -3.96 0.71
C ALA A 99 -0.80 -4.48 -0.15
N VAL A 100 0.43 -4.41 0.36
CA VAL A 100 1.57 -5.07 -0.30
C VAL A 100 1.41 -6.59 -0.27
N ALA A 101 1.01 -7.17 0.85
CA ALA A 101 0.77 -8.61 0.95
C ALA A 101 -0.27 -9.09 -0.06
N ASP A 102 -1.36 -8.35 -0.26
CA ASP A 102 -2.38 -8.63 -1.27
C ASP A 102 -1.80 -8.62 -2.69
N ALA A 103 -0.95 -7.65 -3.03
CA ALA A 103 -0.28 -7.59 -4.33
C ALA A 103 0.61 -8.82 -4.62
N TYR A 104 1.06 -9.51 -3.57
CA TYR A 104 1.93 -10.69 -3.66
C TYR A 104 1.21 -12.00 -3.32
N GLY A 105 -0.08 -11.96 -2.98
CA GLY A 105 -0.87 -13.15 -2.60
C GLY A 105 -0.54 -13.71 -1.22
N GLU A 106 -0.03 -12.87 -0.32
CA GLU A 106 0.40 -13.23 1.05
C GLU A 106 -0.45 -12.57 2.15
N VAL A 107 -1.56 -11.93 1.78
CA VAL A 107 -2.44 -11.21 2.72
C VAL A 107 -3.08 -12.13 3.75
N ILE A 108 -3.19 -11.66 5.00
CA ILE A 108 -3.68 -12.47 6.12
C ILE A 108 -5.05 -11.98 6.59
N HIS A 109 -5.30 -10.67 6.53
CA HIS A 109 -6.46 -10.04 7.17
C HIS A 109 -7.55 -9.60 6.18
N LEU A 110 -7.59 -10.15 4.95
CA LEU A 110 -8.63 -9.89 3.94
C LEU A 110 -9.75 -10.94 3.97
#